data_AF-K4IIH7-F1
#
_entry.id   AF-K4IIH7-F1
#
_cell.length_a   1.000
_cell.length_b   1.000
_cell.length_c   1.000
_cell.angle_alpha   90.00
_cell.angle_beta   90.00
_cell.angle_gamma   90.00
#
_symmetry.space_group_name_H-M   'P 1'
#
loop_
_entity.id
_entity.type
_entity.pdbx_description
1 polymer ?
#
loop_
_entity_poly.entity_id
_entity_poly.type
_entity_poly.pdbx_seq_one_letter_code
_entity_poly.pdbx_strand_id
1 'polypeptide(L)'
;MEDLSINRDKDFIIQRVLSRHMNKIENLENLENLEKLYSKNSIKLYAKNSSEIFGNENIEFVASRYGLNPRGFKKYLPNIKHA
;
A
#
# COMPACT_ATOMS: atom_id res chain seq x y z
N MET A 1 -0.73 -7.64 -26.42
CA MET A 1 -0.43 -6.89 -25.18
C MET A 1 -1.77 -6.80 -24.48
N GLU A 2 -1.96 -7.50 -23.36
CA GLU A 2 -3.22 -7.38 -22.62
C GLU A 2 -3.24 -6.00 -21.96
N ASP A 3 -4.17 -5.15 -22.38
CA ASP A 3 -4.34 -3.83 -21.80
C ASP A 3 -4.75 -3.97 -20.33
N LEU A 4 -3.94 -3.41 -19.43
CA LEU A 4 -4.27 -3.34 -18.02
C LEU A 4 -5.57 -2.54 -17.86
N SER A 5 -6.61 -3.20 -17.37
CA SER A 5 -7.88 -2.57 -17.07
C SER A 5 -7.85 -2.08 -15.64
N ILE A 6 -7.99 -0.76 -15.46
CA ILE A 6 -8.12 -0.11 -14.14
C ILE A 6 -9.13 -0.83 -13.25
N ASN A 7 -10.20 -1.42 -13.80
CA ASN A 7 -11.20 -2.10 -13.00
C ASN A 7 -10.94 -3.58 -12.72
N ARG A 8 -10.24 -4.30 -13.60
CA ARG A 8 -9.96 -5.74 -13.42
C ARG A 8 -8.67 -5.98 -12.66
N ASP A 9 -7.69 -5.08 -12.83
CA ASP A 9 -6.35 -5.21 -12.28
C ASP A 9 -6.14 -4.38 -11.02
N LYS A 10 -7.22 -4.05 -10.30
CA LYS A 10 -7.18 -3.21 -9.08
C LYS A 10 -6.19 -3.76 -8.06
N ASP A 11 -6.23 -5.07 -7.86
CA ASP A 11 -5.35 -5.77 -6.93
C ASP A 11 -3.87 -5.50 -7.29
N PHE A 12 -3.49 -5.84 -8.52
CA PHE A 12 -2.13 -5.65 -9.02
C PHE A 12 -1.70 -4.18 -8.92
N ILE A 13 -2.53 -3.24 -9.39
CA ILE A 13 -2.20 -1.81 -9.41
C ILE A 13 -2.03 -1.26 -7.99
N ILE A 14 -2.97 -1.56 -7.09
CA ILE A 14 -2.91 -1.08 -5.70
C ILE A 14 -1.68 -1.66 -4.99
N GLN A 15 -1.43 -2.97 -5.12
CA GLN A 15 -0.26 -3.60 -4.49
C GLN A 15 1.05 -2.99 -5.02
N ARG A 16 1.15 -2.78 -6.34
CA ARG A 16 2.35 -2.23 -6.99
C ARG A 16 2.63 -0.80 -6.60
N VAL A 17 1.60 0.01 -6.35
CA VAL A 17 1.78 1.38 -5.85
C VAL A 17 2.22 1.31 -4.38
N LEU A 18 1.46 0.64 -3.52
CA LEU A 18 1.73 0.64 -2.09
C LEU A 18 3.09 0.01 -1.70
N SER A 19 3.69 -0.82 -2.57
CA SER A 19 5.01 -1.41 -2.34
C SER A 19 6.19 -0.44 -2.56
N ARG A 20 5.99 0.74 -3.17
CA ARG A 20 7.10 1.62 -3.62
C ARG A 20 7.66 2.57 -2.55
N HIS A 21 7.71 2.20 -1.27
CA HIS A 21 8.16 3.13 -0.20
C HIS A 21 7.41 4.46 -0.25
N MET A 22 6.10 4.40 0.01
CA MET A 22 5.18 5.53 -0.09
C MET A 22 5.49 6.66 0.91
N ASN A 23 6.38 6.42 1.87
CA ASN A 23 6.91 7.42 2.79
C ASN A 23 7.89 8.41 2.12
N LYS A 24 8.36 8.16 0.89
CA LYS A 24 9.20 9.09 0.13
C LYS A 24 8.37 10.09 -0.67
N ILE A 25 8.83 11.34 -0.72
CA ILE A 25 8.14 12.45 -1.41
C ILE A 25 7.88 12.13 -2.90
N GLU A 26 8.87 11.56 -3.60
CA GLU A 26 8.80 11.16 -5.01
C GLU A 26 7.66 10.17 -5.32
N ASN A 27 7.13 9.51 -4.29
CA ASN A 27 6.12 8.46 -4.40
C ASN A 27 4.72 8.92 -3.95
N LEU A 28 4.60 10.12 -3.37
CA LEU A 28 3.31 10.66 -2.88
C LEU A 28 2.34 10.90 -4.03
N GLU A 29 2.80 11.37 -5.18
CA GLU A 29 1.95 11.59 -6.36
C GLU A 29 1.27 10.30 -6.83
N ASN A 30 2.00 9.18 -6.82
CA ASN A 30 1.44 7.87 -7.17
C ASN A 30 0.30 7.47 -6.22
N LEU A 31 0.44 7.80 -4.94
CA LEU A 31 -0.57 7.52 -3.92
C LEU A 31 -1.81 8.40 -4.08
N GLU A 32 -1.63 9.69 -4.37
CA GLU A 32 -2.73 10.61 -4.66
C GLU A 32 -3.50 10.19 -5.92
N ASN A 33 -2.79 9.77 -6.96
CA ASN A 33 -3.41 9.26 -8.17
C ASN A 33 -4.15 7.94 -7.91
N LEU A 34 -3.62 7.06 -7.06
CA LEU A 34 -4.31 5.85 -6.63
C LEU A 34 -5.64 6.17 -5.92
N GLU A 35 -5.64 7.19 -5.05
CA GLU A 35 -6.82 7.64 -4.30
C GLU A 35 -7.89 8.30 -5.18
N LYS A 36 -7.51 8.82 -6.36
CA LYS A 36 -8.46 9.30 -7.38
C LYS A 36 -9.10 8.14 -8.15
N LEU A 37 -8.36 7.03 -8.35
CA LEU A 37 -8.83 5.88 -9.12
C LEU A 37 -9.67 4.91 -8.31
N TYR A 38 -9.36 4.74 -7.02
CA TYR A 38 -9.99 3.73 -6.16
C TYR A 38 -10.48 4.31 -4.84
N SER A 39 -11.60 3.79 -4.36
CA SER A 39 -12.10 4.16 -3.04
C SER A 39 -11.12 3.75 -1.95
N LYS A 40 -11.01 4.57 -0.89
CA LYS A 40 -10.16 4.27 0.27
C LYS A 40 -10.47 2.89 0.87
N ASN A 41 -11.73 2.46 0.84
CA ASN A 41 -12.11 1.12 1.33
C ASN A 41 -11.52 -0.01 0.49
N SER A 42 -11.46 0.16 -0.84
CA SER A 42 -10.80 -0.81 -1.73
C SER A 42 -9.31 -0.86 -1.43
N ILE A 43 -8.66 0.31 -1.35
CA ILE A 43 -7.22 0.41 -1.04
C ILE A 43 -6.90 -0.27 0.30
N LYS A 44 -7.70 -0.03 1.35
CA LYS A 44 -7.57 -0.68 2.65
C LYS A 44 -7.65 -2.21 2.56
N LEU A 45 -8.62 -2.73 1.81
CA LEU A 45 -8.84 -4.17 1.66
C LEU A 45 -7.61 -4.85 1.05
N TYR A 46 -7.06 -4.29 -0.03
CA TYR A 46 -5.88 -4.85 -0.69
C TYR A 46 -4.60 -4.63 0.14
N ALA A 47 -4.44 -3.47 0.78
CA ALA A 47 -3.28 -3.16 1.61
C ALA A 47 -3.07 -4.18 2.74
N LYS A 48 -4.13 -4.53 3.48
CA LYS A 48 -4.04 -5.52 4.57
C LYS A 48 -3.63 -6.91 4.09
N ASN A 49 -4.05 -7.28 2.88
CA ASN A 49 -3.84 -8.61 2.31
C ASN A 49 -2.57 -8.71 1.45
N SER A 50 -1.92 -7.58 1.15
CA SER A 50 -0.77 -7.53 0.27
C SER A 50 0.44 -8.24 0.86
N SER A 51 1.11 -9.05 0.03
CA SER A 51 2.43 -9.61 0.31
C SER A 51 3.57 -8.69 -0.12
N GLU A 52 3.25 -7.66 -0.91
CA GLU A 52 4.21 -6.76 -1.58
C GLU A 52 4.56 -5.53 -0.74
N ILE A 53 3.77 -5.20 0.29
CA ILE A 53 4.07 -4.09 1.20
C ILE A 53 5.01 -4.62 2.29
N PHE A 54 6.28 -4.23 2.22
CA PHE A 54 7.32 -4.61 3.18
C PHE A 54 7.99 -3.37 3.78
N GLY A 55 8.73 -3.60 4.87
CA GLY A 55 9.38 -2.55 5.66
C GLY A 55 8.41 -1.91 6.64
N ASN A 56 8.76 -1.92 7.93
CA ASN A 56 7.90 -1.39 8.99
C ASN A 56 7.53 0.07 8.74
N GLU A 57 8.47 0.91 8.31
CA GLU A 57 8.21 2.32 8.01
C GLU A 57 7.14 2.52 6.92
N ASN A 58 7.21 1.73 5.83
CA ASN A 58 6.24 1.83 4.74
C ASN A 58 4.87 1.30 5.20
N ILE A 59 4.85 0.19 5.94
CA ILE A 59 3.62 -0.36 6.52
C ILE A 59 2.98 0.64 7.49
N GLU A 60 3.76 1.26 8.37
CA GLU A 60 3.30 2.26 9.33
C GLU A 60 2.77 3.51 8.65
N PHE A 61 3.44 3.97 7.59
CA PHE A 61 2.96 5.08 6.77
C PHE A 61 1.60 4.77 6.12
N VAL A 62 1.48 3.64 5.43
CA VAL A 62 0.23 3.21 4.78
C VAL A 62 -0.87 3.00 5.82
N ALA A 63 -0.54 2.38 6.96
CA ALA A 63 -1.47 2.14 8.04
C ALA A 63 -1.98 3.46 8.64
N SER A 64 -1.09 4.42 8.91
CA SER A 64 -1.46 5.75 9.40
C SER A 64 -2.38 6.48 8.41
N ARG A 65 -2.01 6.54 7.13
CA ARG A 65 -2.79 7.23 6.09
C ARG A 65 -4.20 6.70 5.94
N TYR A 66 -4.39 5.39 6.11
CA TYR A 66 -5.68 4.73 5.94
C TYR A 66 -6.38 4.35 7.25
N GLY A 67 -5.83 4.73 8.42
CA GLY A 67 -6.39 4.39 9.72
C GLY A 67 -6.47 2.87 9.97
N LEU A 68 -5.43 2.14 9.59
CA LEU A 68 -5.27 0.70 9.81
C LEU A 68 -4.31 0.44 10.96
N ASN A 69 -4.35 -0.77 11.52
CA ASN A 69 -3.35 -1.24 12.47
C ASN A 69 -2.17 -1.87 11.70
N PRO A 70 -0.92 -1.39 11.85
CA PRO A 70 0.26 -1.99 11.21
C PRO A 70 0.42 -3.49 11.49
N ARG A 71 0.06 -3.94 12.71
CA ARG A 71 0.09 -5.36 13.09
C ARG A 71 -0.89 -6.24 12.31
N GLY A 72 -1.84 -5.63 11.61
CA GLY A 72 -2.77 -6.33 10.72
C GLY A 72 -2.20 -6.62 9.33
N PHE A 73 -1.00 -6.16 9.01
CA PHE A 73 -0.35 -6.42 7.72
C PHE A 73 0.49 -7.70 7.80
N LYS A 74 0.46 -8.50 6.74
CA LYS A 74 1.14 -9.82 6.67
C LYS A 74 2.65 -9.77 6.92
N LYS A 75 3.30 -8.65 6.60
CA LYS A 75 4.77 -8.50 6.64
C LYS A 75 5.25 -7.52 7.72
N TYR A 76 4.39 -7.09 8.63
CA TYR A 76 4.79 -6.22 9.73
C TYR A 76 5.57 -6.99 10.80
N LEU A 77 6.69 -6.44 11.24
CA LEU A 77 7.59 -7.11 12.19
C LEU A 77 7.74 -6.24 13.46
N PRO A 78 6.90 -6.44 14.50
CA PRO A 78 6.73 -5.50 15.62
C PRO A 78 7.97 -5.30 16.52
N ASN A 79 9.02 -6.11 16.37
CA ASN A 79 10.19 -6.12 17.25
C ASN A 79 11.52 -5.94 16.50
N ILE A 80 11.51 -5.40 15.28
CA ILE A 80 12.76 -4.99 14.63
C ILE A 80 13.22 -3.70 15.29
N LYS A 81 14.24 -3.80 16.15
CA LYS A 81 15.03 -2.62 16.54
C LYS A 81 15.75 -2.13 15.29
N HIS A 82 15.60 -0.85 14.95
CA HIS A 82 16.52 -0.19 14.03
C HIS A 82 17.92 -0.34 14.64
N ALA A 83 18.73 -1.21 14.04
CA ALA A 83 20.13 -1.39 14.39
C ALA A 83 20.94 -0.24 13.79
#